data_AF-A0AAV5Y7E4-F1
#
_entry.id   AF-A0AAV5Y7E4-F1
#
_cell.length_a   1.000
_cell.length_b   1.000
_cell.length_c   1.000
_cell.angle_alpha   90.00
_cell.angle_beta   90.00
_cell.angle_gamma   90.00
#
_symmetry.space_group_name_H-M   'P 1'
#
loop_
_entity.id
_entity.type
_entity.pdbx_description
1 polymer ?
#
loop_
_entity_poly.entity_id
_entity_poly.type
_entity_poly.pdbx_seq_one_letter_code
_entity_poly.pdbx_strand_id
1 'polypeptide(L)'
;MSPITVNAVRYGIPAVLFVAGMVVWATGGNVGIAAGAMFISAATAVLLLNVLFRIGIEGDKARDREEEARRYFDEHGHWPGE
;
A
#
# COMPACT_ATOMS: atom_id res chain seq x y z
N MET A 1 -3.87 6.39 -13.96
CA MET A 1 -2.50 5.80 -14.02
C MET A 1 -2.61 4.40 -14.58
N SER A 2 -1.68 3.97 -15.43
CA SER A 2 -1.67 2.59 -15.91
C SER A 2 -1.42 1.62 -14.74
N PRO A 3 -1.93 0.38 -14.77
CA PRO A 3 -1.65 -0.63 -13.74
C PRO A 3 -0.14 -0.89 -13.60
N ILE A 4 0.62 -0.74 -14.68
CA ILE A 4 2.08 -0.83 -14.70
C ILE A 4 2.70 0.28 -13.83
N THR A 5 2.22 1.52 -13.95
CA THR A 5 2.71 2.66 -13.16
C THR A 5 2.45 2.46 -11.66
N VAL A 6 1.28 1.92 -11.29
CA VAL A 6 0.95 1.67 -9.88
C VAL A 6 1.85 0.58 -9.29
N ASN A 7 2.09 -0.50 -10.03
CA ASN A 7 2.98 -1.58 -9.58
C ASN A 7 4.44 -1.12 -9.49
N ALA A 8 4.89 -0.30 -10.43
CA ALA A 8 6.22 0.30 -10.40
C ALA A 8 6.43 1.15 -9.14
N VAL A 9 5.43 1.93 -8.72
CA VAL A 9 5.53 2.72 -7.49
C VAL A 9 5.46 1.83 -6.24
N ARG A 10 4.50 0.89 -6.20
CA ARG A 10 4.26 0.02 -5.04
C ARG A 10 5.43 -0.89 -4.70
N TYR A 11 6.09 -1.44 -5.73
CA TYR A 11 7.15 -2.42 -5.55
C TYR A 11 8.54 -1.89 -5.94
N GLY A 12 8.62 -0.93 -6.85
CA GLY A 12 9.89 -0.34 -7.29
C GLY A 12 10.55 0.49 -6.19
N ILE A 13 9.80 1.35 -5.48
CA ILE A 13 10.39 2.15 -4.39
C ILE A 13 10.95 1.25 -3.27
N PRO A 14 10.20 0.28 -2.72
CA PRO A 14 10.76 -0.65 -1.74
C PRO A 14 11.92 -1.48 -2.27
N ALA A 15 11.85 -1.96 -3.52
CA ALA A 15 12.92 -2.76 -4.10
C ALA A 15 14.22 -1.96 -4.22
N VAL A 16 14.15 -0.69 -4.66
CA VAL A 16 15.31 0.19 -4.73
C VAL A 16 15.88 0.47 -3.34
N LEU A 17 15.04 0.76 -2.34
CA LEU A 17 15.50 0.96 -0.96
C LEU A 17 16.17 -0.30 -0.40
N PHE A 18 15.60 -1.47 -0.66
CA PHE A 18 16.17 -2.74 -0.22
C PHE A 18 17.54 -3.00 -0.87
N VAL A 19 17.64 -2.83 -2.19
CA VAL A 19 18.90 -3.01 -2.93
C VAL A 19 19.96 -2.01 -2.45
N ALA A 20 19.60 -0.73 -2.27
CA ALA A 20 20.49 0.27 -1.71
C ALA A 20 20.97 -0.11 -0.29
N GLY A 21 20.05 -0.59 0.55
CA GLY A 21 20.39 -1.08 1.89
C GLY A 21 21.37 -2.25 1.88
N MET A 22 21.17 -3.20 0.96
CA MET A 22 22.10 -4.33 0.78
C MET A 22 23.48 -3.89 0.31
N VAL A 23 23.55 -2.91 -0.61
CA VAL A 23 24.83 -2.33 -1.06
C VAL A 23 25.53 -1.64 0.11
N VAL A 24 24.82 -0.78 0.85
CA VAL A 24 25.37 -0.07 2.01
C VAL A 24 25.84 -1.04 3.09
N TRP A 25 25.08 -2.11 3.34
CA TRP A 25 25.50 -3.17 4.25
C TRP A 25 26.82 -3.80 3.79
N ALA A 26 26.90 -4.22 2.53
CA ALA A 26 28.07 -4.89 2.00
C ALA A 26 29.33 -4.00 1.93
N THR A 27 29.17 -2.70 1.66
CA THR A 27 30.31 -1.79 1.39
C THR A 27 30.62 -0.80 2.52
N GLY A 28 29.76 -0.68 3.53
CA GLY A 28 29.82 0.40 4.54
C GLY A 28 30.78 0.16 5.71
N GLY A 29 31.60 -0.90 5.69
CA GLY A 29 32.55 -1.21 6.76
C GLY A 29 31.89 -1.29 8.13
N ASN A 30 32.45 -0.58 9.13
CA ASN A 30 32.00 -0.66 10.52
C ASN A 30 30.56 -0.14 10.75
N VAL A 31 30.06 0.74 9.89
CA VAL A 31 28.70 1.30 10.02
C VAL A 31 27.71 0.69 9.02
N GLY A 32 28.19 -0.14 8.09
CA GLY A 32 27.38 -0.69 7.00
C GLY A 32 26.17 -1.46 7.49
N ILE A 33 26.33 -2.27 8.52
CA ILE A 33 25.24 -3.08 9.08
C ILE A 33 24.11 -2.18 9.61
N ALA A 34 24.44 -1.19 10.44
CA ALA A 34 23.44 -0.29 11.03
C ALA A 34 22.75 0.56 9.95
N ALA A 35 23.52 1.11 9.01
CA ALA A 35 22.97 1.90 7.91
C ALA A 35 22.11 1.05 6.97
N GLY A 36 22.56 -0.15 6.61
CA GLY A 36 21.80 -1.09 5.78
C GLY A 36 20.48 -1.53 6.44
N ALA A 37 20.50 -1.79 7.75
CA ALA A 37 19.28 -2.10 8.51
C ALA A 37 18.25 -0.98 8.43
N MET A 38 18.66 0.29 8.51
CA MET A 38 17.75 1.44 8.36
C MET A 38 17.06 1.46 6.99
N PHE A 39 17.80 1.18 5.91
CA PHE A 39 17.23 1.09 4.57
C PHE A 39 16.24 -0.08 4.44
N ILE A 40 16.58 -1.25 4.99
CA ILE A 40 15.69 -2.43 4.97
C ILE A 40 14.42 -2.16 5.78
N SER A 41 14.53 -1.52 6.94
CA SER A 41 13.38 -1.08 7.73
C SER A 41 12.51 -0.09 6.96
N ALA A 42 13.11 0.89 6.27
CA ALA A 42 12.37 1.83 5.43
C ALA A 42 11.64 1.12 4.27
N ALA A 43 12.32 0.21 3.54
CA ALA A 43 11.71 -0.59 2.48
C ALA A 43 10.49 -1.38 2.98
N THR A 44 10.64 -2.02 4.15
CA THR A 44 9.58 -2.80 4.80
C THR A 44 8.41 -1.90 5.21
N ALA A 45 8.69 -0.75 5.81
CA ALA A 45 7.66 0.21 6.19
C ALA A 45 6.85 0.70 4.98
N VAL A 46 7.51 1.00 3.85
CA VAL A 46 6.81 1.41 2.62
C VAL A 46 5.93 0.28 2.07
N LEU A 47 6.38 -0.97 2.11
CA LEU A 47 5.54 -2.12 1.73
C LEU A 47 4.32 -2.24 2.64
N LEU A 48 4.51 -2.13 3.96
CA LEU A 48 3.43 -2.20 4.93
C LEU A 48 2.41 -1.07 4.70
N LEU A 49 2.87 0.16 4.48
CA LEU A 49 1.98 1.28 4.17
C LEU A 49 1.16 1.02 2.92
N ASN A 50 1.76 0.46 1.86
CA ASN A 50 1.02 0.09 0.65
C ASN A 50 -0.06 -0.98 0.91
N VAL A 51 0.21 -1.93 1.80
CA VAL A 51 -0.78 -2.94 2.22
C VAL A 51 -1.93 -2.27 2.98
N LEU A 52 -1.63 -1.43 3.96
CA LEU A 52 -2.64 -0.73 4.75
C LEU A 52 -3.50 0.19 3.87
N PHE A 53 -2.90 0.91 2.93
CA PHE A 53 -3.64 1.71 1.95
C PHE A 53 -4.59 0.89 1.10
N ARG A 54 -4.17 -0.31 0.67
CA ARG A 54 -5.04 -1.21 -0.10
C ARG A 54 -6.26 -1.63 0.72
N ILE A 55 -6.04 -2.01 1.98
CA ILE A 55 -7.11 -2.41 2.90
C ILE A 55 -8.08 -1.24 3.12
N GLY A 56 -7.55 -0.02 3.35
CA GLY A 56 -8.38 1.18 3.55
C GLY A 56 -9.30 1.48 2.37
N ILE A 57 -8.77 1.46 1.14
CA ILE A 57 -9.55 1.73 -0.08
C ILE A 57 -10.65 0.68 -0.30
N GLU A 58 -10.38 -0.59 0.06
CA GLU A 58 -11.38 -1.64 -0.05
C GLU A 58 -12.56 -1.43 0.90
N GLY A 59 -12.29 -0.89 2.10
CA GLY A 59 -13.30 -0.46 3.06
C GLY A 59 -14.16 0.70 2.54
N ASP A 60 -13.55 1.73 1.96
CA ASP A 60 -14.29 2.89 1.40
C ASP A 60 -15.30 2.44 0.33
N LYS A 61 -14.89 1.54 -0.58
CA LYS A 61 -15.82 0.99 -1.58
C LYS A 61 -16.99 0.22 -0.98
N ALA A 62 -16.80 -0.43 0.17
CA ALA A 62 -17.89 -1.13 0.84
C ALA A 62 -18.88 -0.14 1.46
N ARG A 63 -18.37 0.95 2.04
CA ARG A 63 -19.18 2.04 2.57
C ARG A 63 -19.97 2.75 1.48
N ASP A 64 -19.35 3.04 0.34
CA ASP A 64 -20.02 3.65 -0.81
C ASP A 64 -21.19 2.79 -1.30
N ARG A 65 -21.00 1.47 -1.41
CA ARG A 65 -22.07 0.54 -1.80
C ARG A 65 -23.21 0.49 -0.78
N GLU A 66 -22.89 0.55 0.51
CA GLU A 66 -23.91 0.58 1.56
C GLU A 66 -24.71 1.88 1.52
N GLU A 67 -24.04 3.01 1.31
CA GLU A 67 -24.67 4.32 1.21
C GLU A 67 -25.54 4.45 -0.05
N GLU A 68 -25.11 3.86 -1.16
CA GLU A 68 -25.92 3.69 -2.38
C GLU A 68 -27.18 2.85 -2.11
N ALA A 69 -27.05 1.73 -1.41
CA ALA A 69 -28.18 0.87 -1.09
C ALA A 69 -29.19 1.55 -0.15
N ARG A 70 -28.71 2.33 0.81
CA ARG A 70 -29.57 3.13 1.70
C ARG A 70 -30.34 4.20 0.93
N ARG A 71 -29.67 4.93 0.03
CA ARG A 71 -30.34 5.91 -0.83
C ARG A 71 -31.41 5.26 -1.71
N TYR A 72 -31.12 4.09 -2.27
CA TYR A 72 -32.11 3.34 -3.04
C TYR A 72 -33.34 2.98 -2.21
N PHE A 73 -33.13 2.48 -0.99
CA PHE A 73 -34.21 2.14 -0.06
C PHE A 73 -35.06 3.37 0.31
N ASP A 74 -34.43 4.50 0.61
CA ASP A 74 -35.14 5.75 0.93
C ASP A 74 -36.00 6.25 -0.25
N GLU A 75 -35.53 6.04 -1.49
CA GLU A 75 -36.23 6.44 -2.71
C GLU A 75 -37.34 5.47 -3.14
N HIS A 76 -37.14 4.16 -2.97
CA HIS A 76 -38.01 3.12 -3.55
C HIS A 76 -38.83 2.35 -2.49
N GLY A 77 -38.48 2.46 -1.21
CA GLY A 77 -39.15 1.81 -0.08
C GLY A 77 -38.86 0.31 0.07
N HIS A 78 -37.91 -0.25 -0.70
CA HIS A 78 -37.47 -1.64 -0.60
C HIS A 78 -35.97 -1.74 -0.89
N TRP A 79 -35.34 -2.85 -0.49
CA TRP A 79 -33.90 -3.01 -0.73
C TRP A 79 -33.62 -3.34 -2.20
N PRO A 80 -32.46 -2.90 -2.74
CA PRO A 80 -32.06 -3.28 -4.08
C PRO A 80 -31.83 -4.79 -4.16
N GLY A 81 -32.61 -5.49 -4.99
CA GLY A 81 -32.52 -6.93 -5.21
C GLY A 81 -33.59 -7.78 -4.52
N GLU A 82 -34.52 -7.17 -3.77
CA GLU A 82 -35.81 -7.77 -3.40
C GLU A 82 -36.81 -7.81 -4.56
#